data_AF-A0A962U0K6-F1
#
_entry.id   AF-A0A962U0K6-F1
#
_cell.length_a   1.000
_cell.length_b   1.000
_cell.length_c   1.000
_cell.angle_alpha   90.00
_cell.angle_beta   90.00
_cell.angle_gamma   90.00
#
_symmetry.space_group_name_H-M   'P 1'
#
loop_
_entity.id
_entity.type
_entity.pdbx_description
1 polymer ?
#
loop_
_entity_poly.entity_id
_entity_poly.type
_entity_poly.pdbx_seq_one_letter_code
_entity_poly.pdbx_strand_id
1 'polypeptide(L)'
;MSVQPIHPHHRLPHIEVPKHPVWPILSAKEKDAIKGRIKDLLKANNAVLVAHYYVDGDLQELAEETGGCVADSLEMARYGTKTDADTLVVCGVRFMGETAKILNPEKRVLMPDLGATCSLDEGCPADLFNAFCDAHPDHTVVVYANTSAAVKARADWMVTSGIALPIVRHLHAQGEKILWAPDRHLGHYVQMQTGADMLIWKGSCVVHEEFKGFALERLKRLHPDAAVLVHPESPQEVLELADVVGSTTALIKAVAQLPNEEFIVATDDGIFWKMHQMAPNKKLLSAPTAGAGATCESCAHCPWMAMNALQNLEQVLIDGSNTISIDPDVRNRAVMSIQRMLDFAAEHGISGALPKK
;
A
#
# COMPACT_ATOMS: atom_id res chain seq x y z
N MET A 1 -14.02 -16.13 39.82
CA MET A 1 -12.79 -16.29 39.02
C MET A 1 -12.26 -14.89 38.77
N SER A 2 -11.05 -14.61 39.23
CA SER A 2 -10.44 -13.27 39.29
C SER A 2 -10.26 -12.68 37.91
N VAL A 3 -10.87 -11.51 37.67
CA VAL A 3 -10.56 -10.62 36.56
C VAL A 3 -9.13 -10.14 36.76
N GLN A 4 -8.21 -10.61 35.92
CA GLN A 4 -6.87 -10.03 35.88
C GLN A 4 -6.96 -8.63 35.24
N PRO A 5 -6.33 -7.60 35.82
CA PRO A 5 -6.29 -6.28 35.23
C PRO A 5 -5.49 -6.33 33.92
N ILE A 6 -6.11 -5.84 32.83
CA ILE A 6 -5.50 -5.73 31.51
C ILE A 6 -4.31 -4.76 31.63
N HIS A 7 -3.10 -5.24 31.32
CA HIS A 7 -1.89 -4.41 31.38
C HIS A 7 -1.99 -3.24 30.39
N PRO A 8 -1.67 -2.00 30.79
CA PRO A 8 -1.90 -0.78 30.00
C PRO A 8 -0.96 -0.58 28.79
N HIS A 9 -0.16 -1.57 28.43
CA HIS A 9 0.73 -1.52 27.29
C HIS A 9 0.72 -2.87 26.58
N HIS A 10 -0.15 -3.06 25.59
CA HIS A 10 0.09 -4.08 24.58
C HIS A 10 1.40 -3.72 23.88
N ARG A 11 2.48 -4.41 24.23
CA ARG A 11 3.77 -4.26 23.54
C ARG A 11 3.53 -4.76 22.12
N LEU A 12 3.59 -3.85 21.15
CA LEU A 12 3.54 -4.22 19.74
C LEU A 12 4.61 -5.28 19.43
N PRO A 13 4.33 -6.20 18.50
CA PRO A 13 5.34 -7.17 18.10
C PRO A 13 6.57 -6.44 17.55
N HIS A 14 7.74 -7.02 17.78
CA HIS A 14 8.94 -6.58 17.07
C HIS A 14 8.84 -7.09 15.63
N ILE A 15 8.93 -6.16 14.68
CA ILE A 15 8.89 -6.47 13.25
C ILE A 15 10.33 -6.65 12.77
N GLU A 16 10.64 -7.85 12.26
CA GLU A 16 11.94 -8.12 11.65
C GLU A 16 11.89 -7.72 10.18
N VAL A 17 12.41 -6.53 9.86
CA VAL A 17 12.47 -6.04 8.48
C VAL A 17 13.46 -6.90 7.69
N PRO A 18 13.04 -7.56 6.60
CA PRO A 18 13.94 -8.37 5.80
C PRO A 18 14.97 -7.46 5.12
N LYS A 19 16.15 -8.03 4.84
CA LYS A 19 17.11 -7.37 3.96
C LYS A 19 16.50 -7.21 2.57
N HIS A 20 16.91 -6.16 1.86
CA HIS A 20 16.57 -6.04 0.45
C HIS A 20 17.00 -7.29 -0.32
N PRO A 21 16.09 -7.91 -1.09
CA PRO A 21 16.42 -9.05 -1.90
C PRO A 21 17.41 -8.64 -2.99
N VAL A 22 18.36 -9.52 -3.28
CA VAL A 22 19.35 -9.33 -4.34
C VAL A 22 18.98 -10.23 -5.50
N TRP A 23 18.45 -9.64 -6.56
CA TRP A 23 18.11 -10.36 -7.79
C TRP A 23 19.28 -10.34 -8.79
N PRO A 24 19.45 -11.38 -9.61
CA PRO A 24 20.41 -11.36 -10.70
C PRO A 24 20.15 -10.18 -11.65
N ILE A 25 21.18 -9.39 -11.93
CA ILE A 25 21.10 -8.30 -12.92
C ILE A 25 20.94 -8.93 -14.30
N LEU A 26 19.83 -8.63 -14.96
CA LEU A 26 19.54 -9.08 -16.31
C LEU A 26 19.97 -8.02 -17.32
N SER A 27 20.66 -8.43 -18.38
CA SER A 27 20.85 -7.60 -19.58
C SER A 27 19.51 -7.30 -20.26
N ALA A 28 19.46 -6.25 -21.10
CA ALA A 28 18.25 -5.91 -21.84
C ALA A 28 17.67 -7.11 -22.63
N LYS A 29 18.55 -7.89 -23.28
CA LYS A 29 18.14 -9.10 -24.02
C LYS A 29 17.56 -10.18 -23.11
N GLU A 30 18.10 -10.36 -21.91
CA GLU A 30 17.58 -11.34 -20.94
C GLU A 30 16.24 -10.88 -20.37
N LYS A 31 16.09 -9.58 -20.09
CA LYS A 31 14.82 -8.95 -19.69
C LYS A 31 13.74 -9.15 -20.75
N ASP A 32 14.04 -8.87 -22.01
CA ASP A 32 13.10 -9.06 -23.11
C ASP A 32 12.70 -10.54 -23.25
N ALA A 33 13.66 -11.45 -23.11
CA ALA A 33 13.41 -12.88 -23.20
C ALA A 33 12.51 -13.38 -22.06
N ILE A 34 12.76 -12.98 -20.81
CA ILE A 34 11.93 -13.40 -19.66
C ILE A 34 10.54 -12.77 -19.72
N LYS A 35 10.43 -11.48 -20.09
CA LYS A 35 9.12 -10.83 -20.28
C LYS A 35 8.33 -11.52 -21.38
N GLY A 36 8.97 -11.94 -22.48
CA GLY A 36 8.35 -12.74 -23.53
C GLY A 36 7.75 -14.05 -23.00
N ARG A 37 8.52 -14.82 -22.21
CA ARG A 37 8.03 -16.07 -21.61
C ARG A 37 6.89 -15.82 -20.63
N ILE A 38 6.97 -14.78 -19.80
CA ILE A 38 5.88 -14.41 -18.88
C ILE A 38 4.61 -14.03 -19.65
N LYS A 39 4.71 -13.28 -20.75
CA LYS A 39 3.56 -12.94 -21.62
C LYS A 39 2.86 -14.19 -22.15
N ASP A 40 3.61 -15.21 -22.54
CA ASP A 40 3.05 -16.48 -23.02
C ASP A 40 2.44 -17.30 -21.87
N LEU A 41 3.09 -17.33 -20.72
CA LEU A 41 2.58 -18.00 -19.52
C LEU A 41 1.30 -17.36 -18.99
N LEU A 42 1.18 -16.03 -19.01
CA LEU A 42 -0.04 -15.32 -18.62
C LEU A 42 -1.22 -15.77 -19.50
N LYS A 43 -1.03 -15.85 -20.82
CA LYS A 43 -2.05 -16.36 -21.75
C LYS A 43 -2.38 -17.83 -21.47
N ALA A 44 -1.37 -18.67 -21.29
CA ALA A 44 -1.56 -20.10 -21.02
C ALA A 44 -2.34 -20.37 -19.72
N ASN A 45 -2.20 -19.50 -18.72
CA ASN A 45 -2.87 -19.59 -17.43
C ASN A 45 -4.21 -18.83 -17.35
N ASN A 46 -4.68 -18.23 -18.46
CA ASN A 46 -5.78 -17.25 -18.46
C ASN A 46 -5.63 -16.24 -17.29
N ALA A 47 -4.45 -15.63 -17.21
CA ALA A 47 -4.02 -14.81 -16.08
C ALA A 47 -3.85 -13.35 -16.46
N VAL A 48 -4.22 -12.44 -15.55
CA VAL A 48 -3.90 -11.02 -15.65
C VAL A 48 -2.97 -10.59 -14.52
N LEU A 49 -2.05 -9.69 -14.85
CA LEU A 49 -1.04 -9.17 -13.94
C LEU A 49 -1.52 -7.85 -13.32
N VAL A 50 -1.52 -7.79 -11.99
CA VAL A 50 -1.86 -6.60 -11.21
C VAL A 50 -0.66 -6.21 -10.37
N ALA A 51 -0.09 -5.04 -10.63
CA ALA A 51 1.13 -4.56 -10.00
C ALA A 51 0.86 -3.31 -9.16
N HIS A 52 1.42 -3.25 -7.96
CA HIS A 52 1.43 -2.02 -7.17
C HIS A 52 2.46 -1.02 -7.73
N TYR A 53 2.24 0.28 -7.55
CA TYR A 53 3.19 1.32 -7.96
C TYR A 53 4.60 1.23 -7.35
N TYR A 54 4.80 0.41 -6.30
CA TYR A 54 6.08 0.29 -5.60
C TYR A 54 6.92 -0.93 -6.04
N VAL A 55 6.38 -1.80 -6.91
CA VAL A 55 7.19 -2.89 -7.47
C VAL A 55 8.13 -2.36 -8.55
N ASP A 56 9.13 -3.17 -8.92
CA ASP A 56 10.11 -2.81 -9.94
C ASP A 56 9.46 -2.35 -11.27
N GLY A 57 10.10 -1.39 -11.94
CA GLY A 57 9.62 -0.80 -13.19
C GLY A 57 9.40 -1.82 -14.31
N ASP A 58 10.20 -2.89 -14.37
CA ASP A 58 10.03 -3.94 -15.38
C ASP A 58 8.70 -4.70 -15.17
N LEU A 59 8.29 -4.90 -13.91
CA LEU A 59 7.01 -5.54 -13.56
C LEU A 59 5.83 -4.61 -13.85
N GLN A 60 5.96 -3.32 -13.55
CA GLN A 60 4.94 -2.33 -13.88
C GLN A 60 4.77 -2.23 -15.40
N GLU A 61 5.87 -2.18 -16.15
CA GLU A 61 5.85 -2.19 -17.62
C GLU A 61 5.17 -3.44 -18.16
N LEU A 62 5.56 -4.62 -17.66
CA LEU A 62 4.98 -5.89 -18.09
C LEU A 62 3.47 -5.96 -17.84
N ALA A 63 3.00 -5.42 -16.72
CA ALA A 63 1.57 -5.34 -16.42
C ALA A 63 0.84 -4.49 -17.46
N GLU A 64 1.37 -3.34 -17.85
CA GLU A 64 0.76 -2.51 -18.91
C GLU A 64 0.80 -3.19 -20.28
N GLU A 65 1.94 -3.78 -20.67
CA GLU A 65 2.11 -4.47 -21.95
C GLU A 65 1.17 -5.67 -22.13
N THR A 66 0.72 -6.27 -21.04
CA THR A 66 -0.13 -7.47 -21.03
C THR A 66 -1.61 -7.17 -20.85
N GLY A 67 -2.01 -5.89 -20.78
CA GLY A 67 -3.39 -5.49 -20.51
C GLY A 67 -3.81 -5.65 -19.04
N GLY A 68 -2.84 -5.85 -18.16
CA GLY A 68 -2.96 -5.83 -16.71
C GLY A 68 -3.20 -4.43 -16.13
N CYS A 69 -2.87 -4.25 -14.86
CA CYS A 69 -3.09 -3.00 -14.13
C CYS A 69 -1.89 -2.61 -13.28
N VAL A 70 -1.50 -1.33 -13.32
CA VAL A 70 -0.55 -0.72 -12.39
C VAL A 70 -1.29 0.34 -11.58
N ALA A 71 -1.43 0.10 -10.27
CA ALA A 71 -2.40 0.83 -9.45
C ALA A 71 -2.02 0.91 -7.97
N ASP A 72 -2.74 1.78 -7.24
CA ASP A 72 -2.80 1.73 -5.78
C ASP A 72 -3.74 0.60 -5.30
N SER A 73 -3.77 0.36 -3.99
CA SER A 73 -4.58 -0.72 -3.40
C SER A 73 -6.08 -0.63 -3.73
N LEU A 74 -6.64 0.57 -3.89
CA LEU A 74 -8.08 0.73 -4.17
C LEU A 74 -8.40 0.30 -5.60
N GLU A 75 -7.61 0.77 -6.58
CA GLU A 75 -7.83 0.41 -7.98
C GLU A 75 -7.44 -1.04 -8.28
N MET A 76 -6.42 -1.62 -7.61
CA MET A 76 -6.12 -3.05 -7.72
C MET A 76 -7.32 -3.91 -7.28
N ALA A 77 -7.95 -3.56 -6.15
CA ALA A 77 -9.14 -4.25 -5.67
C ALA A 77 -10.31 -4.16 -6.66
N ARG A 78 -10.56 -2.96 -7.22
CA ARG A 78 -11.60 -2.77 -8.24
C ARG A 78 -11.29 -3.54 -9.52
N TYR A 79 -10.06 -3.51 -10.02
CA TYR A 79 -9.68 -4.16 -11.28
C TYR A 79 -9.89 -5.67 -11.22
N GLY A 80 -9.49 -6.32 -10.12
CA GLY A 80 -9.66 -7.77 -9.95
C GLY A 80 -11.10 -8.25 -10.07
N THR A 81 -12.08 -7.44 -9.64
CA THR A 81 -13.52 -7.75 -9.74
C THR A 81 -14.11 -7.58 -11.14
N LYS A 82 -13.43 -6.86 -12.04
CA LYS A 82 -13.93 -6.51 -13.38
C LYS A 82 -13.38 -7.39 -14.50
N THR A 83 -12.30 -8.11 -14.24
CA THR A 83 -11.66 -8.98 -15.24
C THR A 83 -12.31 -10.36 -15.25
N ASP A 84 -12.44 -10.93 -16.45
CA ASP A 84 -12.96 -12.28 -16.70
C ASP A 84 -11.86 -13.36 -16.63
N ALA A 85 -10.63 -12.98 -16.29
CA ALA A 85 -9.52 -13.92 -16.13
C ALA A 85 -9.73 -14.86 -14.95
N ASP A 86 -9.40 -16.15 -15.13
CA ASP A 86 -9.50 -17.16 -14.07
C ASP A 86 -8.41 -17.01 -13.01
N THR A 87 -7.26 -16.42 -13.40
CA THR A 87 -6.12 -16.20 -12.52
C THR A 87 -5.79 -14.71 -12.40
N LEU A 88 -5.62 -14.23 -11.16
CA LEU A 88 -5.01 -12.95 -10.84
C LEU A 88 -3.59 -13.19 -10.33
N VAL A 89 -2.60 -12.55 -10.94
CA VAL A 89 -1.24 -12.51 -10.38
C VAL A 89 -1.01 -11.14 -9.78
N VAL A 90 -0.81 -11.09 -8.46
CA VAL A 90 -0.65 -9.85 -7.70
C VAL A 90 0.83 -9.65 -7.38
N CYS A 91 1.47 -8.71 -8.08
CA CYS A 91 2.80 -8.21 -7.76
C CYS A 91 2.67 -7.08 -6.74
N GLY A 92 2.94 -7.40 -5.48
CA GLY A 92 2.77 -6.50 -4.35
C GLY A 92 3.03 -7.25 -3.05
N VAL A 93 2.26 -6.95 -2.01
CA VAL A 93 2.41 -7.56 -0.69
C VAL A 93 1.17 -8.36 -0.28
N ARG A 94 1.33 -9.24 0.72
CA ARG A 94 0.41 -10.33 1.02
C ARG A 94 -1.02 -9.87 1.26
N PHE A 95 -1.23 -8.80 2.02
CA PHE A 95 -2.58 -8.29 2.26
C PHE A 95 -3.29 -7.85 0.96
N MET A 96 -2.56 -7.47 -0.09
CA MET A 96 -3.13 -7.11 -1.40
C MET A 96 -3.61 -8.37 -2.13
N GLY A 97 -2.80 -9.43 -2.13
CA GLY A 97 -3.19 -10.75 -2.62
C GLY A 97 -4.39 -11.31 -1.84
N GLU A 98 -4.40 -11.15 -0.53
CA GLU A 98 -5.54 -11.52 0.33
C GLU A 98 -6.80 -10.73 -0.02
N THR A 99 -6.69 -9.41 -0.23
CA THR A 99 -7.81 -8.56 -0.64
C THR A 99 -8.36 -9.00 -2.01
N ALA A 100 -7.48 -9.31 -2.97
CA ALA A 100 -7.88 -9.85 -4.26
C ALA A 100 -8.63 -11.18 -4.13
N LYS A 101 -8.15 -12.09 -3.26
CA LYS A 101 -8.81 -13.39 -3.01
C LYS A 101 -10.13 -13.25 -2.25
N ILE A 102 -10.25 -12.29 -1.33
CA ILE A 102 -11.51 -12.00 -0.64
C ILE A 102 -12.56 -11.57 -1.67
N LEU A 103 -12.22 -10.64 -2.56
CA LEU A 103 -13.16 -10.11 -3.55
C LEU A 103 -13.46 -11.09 -4.69
N ASN A 104 -12.54 -12.02 -4.99
CA ASN A 104 -12.65 -12.97 -6.10
C ASN A 104 -12.44 -14.41 -5.59
N PRO A 105 -13.38 -14.95 -4.79
CA PRO A 105 -13.22 -16.27 -4.17
C PRO A 105 -13.09 -17.40 -5.20
N GLU A 106 -13.69 -17.24 -6.37
CA GLU A 106 -13.65 -18.18 -7.50
C GLU A 106 -12.32 -18.18 -8.25
N LYS A 107 -11.61 -17.03 -8.29
CA LYS A 107 -10.36 -16.90 -9.05
C LYS A 107 -9.19 -17.53 -8.30
N ARG A 108 -8.22 -18.06 -9.06
CA ARG A 108 -6.90 -18.37 -8.50
C ARG A 108 -6.14 -17.07 -8.31
N VAL A 109 -5.59 -16.83 -7.12
CA VAL A 109 -4.78 -15.63 -6.84
C VAL A 109 -3.37 -16.06 -6.51
N LEU A 110 -2.41 -15.68 -7.35
CA LEU A 110 -0.99 -15.97 -7.21
C LEU A 110 -0.23 -14.72 -6.78
N MET A 111 0.86 -14.92 -6.04
CA MET A 111 1.84 -13.88 -5.76
C MET A 111 3.24 -14.39 -6.08
N PRO A 112 4.17 -13.55 -6.57
CA PRO A 112 5.56 -13.97 -6.78
C PRO A 112 6.22 -14.52 -5.51
N ASP A 113 5.89 -13.96 -4.33
CA ASP A 113 6.39 -14.40 -3.03
C ASP A 113 5.33 -14.19 -1.93
N LEU A 114 4.97 -15.24 -1.18
CA LEU A 114 4.04 -15.12 -0.03
C LEU A 114 4.70 -14.53 1.22
N GLY A 115 6.03 -14.48 1.27
CA GLY A 115 6.83 -13.80 2.29
C GLY A 115 6.90 -12.27 2.09
N ALA A 116 6.41 -11.75 0.96
CA ALA A 116 6.24 -10.31 0.72
C ALA A 116 5.10 -9.76 1.60
N THR A 117 5.33 -9.57 2.89
CA THR A 117 4.34 -9.04 3.85
C THR A 117 4.41 -7.51 3.95
N CYS A 118 4.02 -6.94 5.09
CA CYS A 118 4.10 -5.52 5.36
C CYS A 118 4.28 -5.30 6.87
N SER A 119 5.18 -4.39 7.25
CA SER A 119 5.36 -3.97 8.66
C SER A 119 4.06 -3.57 9.35
N LEU A 120 3.12 -2.93 8.63
CA LEU A 120 1.82 -2.55 9.17
C LEU A 120 0.90 -3.74 9.46
N ASP A 121 0.98 -4.78 8.63
CA ASP A 121 0.22 -6.01 8.80
C ASP A 121 0.81 -6.83 9.97
N GLU A 122 2.12 -7.08 9.94
CA GLU A 122 2.83 -7.79 11.01
C GLU A 122 2.74 -7.06 12.36
N GLY A 123 2.72 -5.72 12.32
CA GLY A 123 2.54 -4.85 13.47
C GLY A 123 1.12 -4.85 14.04
N CYS A 124 0.16 -5.53 13.42
CA CYS A 124 -1.23 -5.65 13.87
C CYS A 124 -1.73 -7.10 13.88
N PRO A 125 -1.19 -7.98 14.76
CA PRO A 125 -1.64 -9.36 14.85
C PRO A 125 -3.12 -9.45 15.24
N ALA A 126 -3.88 -10.32 14.58
CA ALA A 126 -5.32 -10.43 14.74
C ALA A 126 -5.77 -10.68 16.18
N ASP A 127 -5.06 -11.52 16.95
CA ASP A 127 -5.43 -11.81 18.34
C ASP A 127 -5.30 -10.58 19.25
N LEU A 128 -4.23 -9.81 19.09
CA LEU A 128 -4.01 -8.57 19.85
C LEU A 128 -4.99 -7.48 19.40
N PHE A 129 -5.27 -7.40 18.10
CA PHE A 129 -6.24 -6.45 17.58
C PHE A 129 -7.67 -6.77 18.03
N ASN A 130 -8.04 -8.05 18.08
CA ASN A 130 -9.34 -8.49 18.60
C ASN A 130 -9.50 -8.09 20.06
N ALA A 131 -8.51 -8.38 20.91
CA ALA A 131 -8.52 -7.97 22.32
C ALA A 131 -8.61 -6.45 22.48
N PHE A 132 -7.96 -5.69 21.59
CA PHE A 132 -8.06 -4.23 21.58
C PHE A 132 -9.45 -3.74 21.19
N CYS A 133 -10.12 -4.37 20.21
CA CYS A 133 -11.51 -4.07 19.87
C CYS A 133 -12.48 -4.46 21.00
N ASP A 134 -12.27 -5.61 21.64
CA ASP A 134 -13.13 -6.11 22.73
C ASP A 134 -13.09 -5.20 23.97
N ALA A 135 -11.96 -4.54 24.20
CA ALA A 135 -11.81 -3.54 25.24
C ALA A 135 -12.52 -2.20 24.93
N HIS A 136 -12.91 -1.98 23.68
CA HIS A 136 -13.54 -0.73 23.20
C HIS A 136 -14.77 -1.01 22.31
N PRO A 137 -15.80 -1.70 22.84
CA PRO A 137 -16.93 -2.19 22.06
C PRO A 137 -17.86 -1.09 21.54
N ASP A 138 -17.71 0.15 22.01
CA ASP A 138 -18.50 1.33 21.60
C ASP A 138 -17.89 2.10 20.42
N HIS A 139 -16.83 1.58 19.80
CA HIS A 139 -16.16 2.21 18.65
C HIS A 139 -16.48 1.49 17.35
N THR A 140 -16.77 2.27 16.30
CA THR A 140 -16.77 1.78 14.91
C THR A 140 -15.33 1.45 14.49
N VAL A 141 -15.09 0.22 14.04
CA VAL A 141 -13.75 -0.28 13.72
C VAL A 141 -13.40 0.03 12.27
N VAL A 142 -12.44 0.92 12.05
CA VAL A 142 -11.92 1.33 10.74
C VAL A 142 -10.49 0.84 10.59
N VAL A 143 -10.25 -0.05 9.63
CA VAL A 143 -8.90 -0.58 9.35
C VAL A 143 -8.40 -0.13 7.99
N TYR A 144 -7.14 0.23 7.92
CA TYR A 144 -6.44 0.46 6.67
C TYR A 144 -6.23 -0.87 5.93
N ALA A 145 -6.19 -0.82 4.60
CA ALA A 145 -6.04 -1.98 3.74
C ALA A 145 -4.78 -2.82 4.05
N ASN A 146 -3.75 -2.18 4.62
CA ASN A 146 -2.46 -2.78 5.00
C ASN A 146 -2.57 -3.62 6.30
N THR A 147 -3.49 -4.58 6.30
CA THR A 147 -3.81 -5.49 7.42
C THR A 147 -4.20 -6.86 6.89
N SER A 148 -4.02 -7.92 7.66
CA SER A 148 -4.41 -9.27 7.25
C SER A 148 -5.91 -9.44 7.01
N ALA A 149 -6.29 -10.49 6.29
CA ALA A 149 -7.70 -10.88 6.12
C ALA A 149 -8.43 -11.06 7.47
N ALA A 150 -7.73 -11.56 8.49
CA ALA A 150 -8.30 -11.77 9.83
C ALA A 150 -8.62 -10.45 10.54
N VAL A 151 -7.76 -9.43 10.41
CA VAL A 151 -8.03 -8.08 10.92
C VAL A 151 -9.18 -7.42 10.15
N LYS A 152 -9.20 -7.56 8.81
CA LYS A 152 -10.32 -7.08 7.98
C LYS A 152 -11.66 -7.72 8.36
N ALA A 153 -11.65 -8.99 8.78
CA ALA A 153 -12.83 -9.71 9.26
C ALA A 153 -13.36 -9.22 10.62
N ARG A 154 -12.55 -8.47 11.38
CA ARG A 154 -12.98 -7.82 12.64
C ARG A 154 -13.53 -6.41 12.39
N ALA A 155 -13.22 -5.80 11.26
CA ALA A 155 -13.51 -4.40 10.98
C ALA A 155 -14.92 -4.13 10.46
N ASP A 156 -15.44 -2.95 10.77
CA ASP A 156 -16.65 -2.40 10.16
C ASP A 156 -16.37 -1.78 8.80
N TRP A 157 -15.23 -1.11 8.67
CA TRP A 157 -14.83 -0.41 7.45
C TRP A 157 -13.38 -0.74 7.12
N MET A 158 -13.10 -0.95 5.84
CA MET A 158 -11.76 -0.85 5.31
C MET A 158 -11.56 0.54 4.68
N VAL A 159 -10.35 1.08 4.72
CA VAL A 159 -9.98 2.27 3.97
C VAL A 159 -8.66 2.08 3.23
N THR A 160 -8.39 2.93 2.25
CA THR A 160 -7.04 3.19 1.72
C THR A 160 -6.63 4.63 2.02
N SER A 161 -5.35 5.00 1.81
CA SER A 161 -4.89 6.39 2.00
C SER A 161 -5.65 7.38 1.10
N GLY A 162 -6.19 6.93 -0.04
CA GLY A 162 -6.97 7.76 -0.97
C GLY A 162 -8.42 8.02 -0.54
N ILE A 163 -8.97 7.24 0.40
CA ILE A 163 -10.40 7.32 0.80
C ILE A 163 -10.61 7.45 2.32
N ALA A 164 -9.55 7.36 3.13
CA ALA A 164 -9.64 7.46 4.58
C ALA A 164 -10.29 8.77 5.05
N LEU A 165 -9.90 9.92 4.48
CA LEU A 165 -10.49 11.22 4.84
C LEU A 165 -12.01 11.29 4.54
N PRO A 166 -12.49 11.00 3.32
CA PRO A 166 -13.92 10.93 3.03
C PRO A 166 -14.73 10.04 3.99
N ILE A 167 -14.27 8.80 4.22
CA ILE A 167 -15.00 7.84 5.07
C ILE A 167 -15.02 8.32 6.53
N VAL A 168 -13.88 8.77 7.07
CA VAL A 168 -13.83 9.23 8.46
C VAL A 168 -14.63 10.53 8.67
N ARG A 169 -14.67 11.44 7.69
CA ARG A 169 -15.58 12.61 7.74
C ARG A 169 -17.04 12.20 7.79
N HIS A 170 -17.42 11.20 6.99
CA HIS A 170 -18.78 10.68 6.97
C HIS A 170 -19.18 10.06 8.32
N LEU A 171 -18.31 9.22 8.90
CA LEU A 171 -18.54 8.63 10.23
C LEU A 171 -18.55 9.68 11.34
N HIS A 172 -17.64 10.65 11.30
CA HIS A 172 -17.61 11.76 12.24
C HIS A 172 -18.90 12.59 12.21
N ALA A 173 -19.44 12.87 11.02
CA ALA A 173 -20.71 13.57 10.87
C ALA A 173 -21.91 12.82 11.46
N GLN A 174 -21.79 11.50 11.65
CA GLN A 174 -22.78 10.65 12.32
C GLN A 174 -22.57 10.57 13.84
N GLY A 175 -21.50 11.17 14.36
CA GLY A 175 -21.16 11.13 15.78
C GLY A 175 -20.47 9.84 16.23
N GLU A 176 -19.95 9.05 15.29
CA GLU A 176 -19.24 7.80 15.58
C GLU A 176 -17.90 8.07 16.30
N LYS A 177 -17.60 7.22 17.29
CA LYS A 177 -16.23 7.08 17.81
C LYS A 177 -15.52 6.02 16.98
N ILE A 178 -14.27 6.27 16.62
CA ILE A 178 -13.56 5.44 15.64
C ILE A 178 -12.37 4.75 16.30
N LEU A 179 -12.30 3.44 16.17
CA LEU A 179 -11.08 2.68 16.44
C LEU A 179 -10.35 2.53 15.10
N TRP A 180 -9.11 3.04 15.06
CA TRP A 180 -8.29 3.10 13.86
C TRP A 180 -7.09 2.15 13.94
N ALA A 181 -6.83 1.39 12.88
CA ALA A 181 -5.62 0.58 12.74
C ALA A 181 -5.13 0.43 11.30
N PRO A 182 -3.86 0.04 11.08
CA PRO A 182 -2.81 -0.13 12.08
C PRO A 182 -1.85 1.06 12.12
N ASP A 183 -1.86 1.94 11.11
CA ASP A 183 -0.87 2.98 10.95
C ASP A 183 -1.23 4.22 11.79
N ARG A 184 -0.37 4.55 12.74
CA ARG A 184 -0.58 5.69 13.65
C ARG A 184 -0.37 7.05 12.98
N HIS A 185 0.46 7.14 11.95
CA HIS A 185 0.79 8.38 11.26
C HIS A 185 -0.38 8.80 10.37
N LEU A 186 -0.88 7.88 9.54
CA LEU A 186 -2.10 8.06 8.77
C LEU A 186 -3.30 8.28 9.69
N GLY A 187 -3.40 7.53 10.80
CA GLY A 187 -4.46 7.73 11.79
C GLY A 187 -4.45 9.13 12.39
N HIS A 188 -3.27 9.64 12.76
CA HIS A 188 -3.13 10.99 13.31
C HIS A 188 -3.38 12.07 12.26
N TYR A 189 -2.90 11.89 11.02
CA TYR A 189 -3.21 12.78 9.90
C TYR A 189 -4.72 12.87 9.70
N VAL A 190 -5.42 11.72 9.62
CA VAL A 190 -6.87 11.67 9.46
C VAL A 190 -7.58 12.32 10.64
N GLN A 191 -7.16 12.05 11.87
CA GLN A 191 -7.71 12.66 13.08
C GLN A 191 -7.62 14.19 13.03
N MET A 192 -6.46 14.75 12.70
CA MET A 192 -6.28 16.21 12.60
C MET A 192 -7.10 16.83 11.48
N GLN A 193 -7.20 16.17 10.33
CA GLN A 193 -7.90 16.69 9.15
C GLN A 193 -9.43 16.59 9.25
N THR A 194 -9.95 15.82 10.19
CA THR A 194 -11.38 15.55 10.34
C THR A 194 -11.96 16.01 11.67
N GLY A 195 -11.13 16.11 12.73
CA GLY A 195 -11.58 16.37 14.09
C GLY A 195 -12.27 15.17 14.76
N ALA A 196 -12.21 13.97 14.15
CA ALA A 196 -12.89 12.79 14.65
C ALA A 196 -12.32 12.28 15.99
N ASP A 197 -13.19 11.74 16.84
CA ASP A 197 -12.79 11.02 18.06
C ASP A 197 -12.21 9.66 17.67
N MET A 198 -10.89 9.52 17.76
CA MET A 198 -10.15 8.37 17.22
C MET A 198 -9.25 7.74 18.28
N LEU A 199 -9.46 6.44 18.50
CA LEU A 199 -8.58 5.56 19.25
C LEU A 199 -7.64 4.83 18.27
N ILE A 200 -6.35 5.14 18.31
CA ILE A 200 -5.39 4.76 17.26
C ILE A 200 -4.43 3.66 17.72
N TRP A 201 -4.42 2.53 16.98
CA TRP A 201 -3.38 1.49 17.04
C TRP A 201 -2.00 2.06 16.70
N LYS A 202 -0.95 1.57 17.36
CA LYS A 202 0.38 2.23 17.37
C LYS A 202 1.40 1.69 16.36
N GLY A 203 0.95 0.96 15.35
CA GLY A 203 1.79 0.49 14.24
C GLY A 203 2.25 1.63 13.33
N SER A 204 3.24 1.36 12.49
CA SER A 204 3.80 2.32 11.54
C SER A 204 4.51 1.61 10.39
N CYS A 205 4.52 2.26 9.22
CA CYS A 205 5.28 1.80 8.08
C CYS A 205 6.78 2.07 8.26
N VAL A 206 7.61 1.03 8.22
CA VAL A 206 9.06 1.16 8.39
C VAL A 206 9.73 2.03 7.33
N VAL A 207 9.16 2.12 6.12
CA VAL A 207 9.71 2.98 5.05
C VAL A 207 9.41 4.44 5.34
N HIS A 208 8.14 4.78 5.60
CA HIS A 208 7.75 6.18 5.80
C HIS A 208 8.21 6.75 7.14
N GLU A 209 8.39 5.91 8.17
CA GLU A 209 8.90 6.32 9.48
C GLU A 209 10.38 6.75 9.44
N GLU A 210 11.14 6.31 8.44
CA GLU A 210 12.56 6.66 8.29
C GLU A 210 12.78 8.10 7.80
N PHE A 211 11.80 8.74 7.17
CA PHE A 211 11.90 10.15 6.79
C PHE A 211 12.04 11.04 8.03
N LYS A 212 12.92 12.05 7.94
CA LYS A 212 13.17 13.01 9.02
C LYS A 212 12.95 14.44 8.55
N GLY A 213 12.23 15.22 9.34
CA GLY A 213 11.88 16.60 9.01
C GLY A 213 13.11 17.46 8.74
N PHE A 214 14.13 17.38 9.59
CA PHE A 214 15.37 18.16 9.42
C PHE A 214 16.14 17.82 8.13
N ALA A 215 16.13 16.55 7.71
CA ALA A 215 16.83 16.11 6.51
C ALA A 215 16.08 16.59 5.26
N LEU A 216 14.75 16.48 5.28
CA LEU A 216 13.89 17.03 4.23
C LEU A 216 14.00 18.56 4.13
N GLU A 217 14.02 19.26 5.26
CA GLU A 217 14.21 20.71 5.29
C GLU A 217 15.55 21.13 4.65
N ARG A 218 16.63 20.39 4.93
CA ARG A 218 17.93 20.62 4.30
C ARG A 218 17.86 20.41 2.78
N LEU A 219 17.20 19.36 2.31
CA LEU A 219 17.03 19.12 0.88
C LEU A 219 16.19 20.23 0.21
N LYS A 220 15.11 20.66 0.86
CA LYS A 220 14.27 21.80 0.41
C LYS A 220 15.07 23.10 0.27
N ARG A 221 16.05 23.36 1.14
CA ARG A 221 16.95 24.53 1.01
C ARG A 221 17.90 24.41 -0.19
N LEU A 222 18.28 23.21 -0.60
CA LEU A 222 19.11 22.98 -1.80
C LEU A 222 18.29 23.05 -3.09
N HIS A 223 16.98 22.79 -3.00
CA HIS A 223 16.03 22.81 -4.12
C HIS A 223 14.83 23.71 -3.78
N PRO A 224 15.02 25.03 -3.70
CA PRO A 224 14.00 25.96 -3.19
C PRO A 224 12.72 26.02 -4.04
N ASP A 225 12.81 25.69 -5.33
CA ASP A 225 11.69 25.68 -6.27
C ASP A 225 10.99 24.29 -6.36
N ALA A 226 11.51 23.28 -5.65
CA ALA A 226 10.93 21.95 -5.68
C ALA A 226 9.65 21.86 -4.85
N ALA A 227 8.59 21.28 -5.42
CA ALA A 227 7.40 20.92 -4.65
C ALA A 227 7.67 19.64 -3.84
N VAL A 228 7.22 19.63 -2.59
CA VAL A 228 7.39 18.52 -1.66
C VAL A 228 6.12 17.68 -1.58
N LEU A 229 6.21 16.42 -1.99
CA LEU A 229 5.11 15.47 -2.05
C LEU A 229 5.31 14.39 -0.99
N VAL A 230 4.39 14.24 -0.03
CA VAL A 230 4.57 13.36 1.12
C VAL A 230 3.40 12.39 1.27
N HIS A 231 3.69 11.12 1.53
CA HIS A 231 2.64 10.16 1.87
C HIS A 231 2.19 10.35 3.35
N PRO A 232 0.88 10.25 3.67
CA PRO A 232 0.36 10.47 5.03
C PRO A 232 0.79 9.43 6.08
N GLU A 233 1.51 8.36 5.68
CA GLU A 233 2.16 7.42 6.60
C GLU A 233 3.46 7.99 7.21
N SER A 234 3.91 9.17 6.76
CA SER A 234 5.11 9.82 7.27
C SER A 234 4.90 10.53 8.62
N PRO A 235 5.96 10.71 9.42
CA PRO A 235 5.91 11.51 10.65
C PRO A 235 5.43 12.94 10.43
N GLN A 236 4.81 13.52 11.47
CA GLN A 236 4.20 14.87 11.42
C GLN A 236 5.18 15.95 10.97
N GLU A 237 6.42 15.91 11.46
CA GLU A 237 7.51 16.83 11.07
C GLU A 237 7.86 16.79 9.57
N VAL A 238 7.53 15.70 8.87
CA VAL A 238 7.69 15.55 7.42
C VAL A 238 6.45 16.09 6.71
N LEU A 239 5.26 15.80 7.22
CA LEU A 239 3.99 16.28 6.68
C LEU A 239 3.90 17.82 6.68
N GLU A 240 4.42 18.48 7.71
CA GLU A 240 4.44 19.95 7.84
C GLU A 240 5.29 20.65 6.77
N LEU A 241 6.20 19.93 6.11
CA LEU A 241 7.05 20.45 5.05
C LEU A 241 6.45 20.26 3.65
N ALA A 242 5.35 19.50 3.54
CA ALA A 242 4.74 19.08 2.30
C ALA A 242 3.92 20.20 1.63
N ASP A 243 4.05 20.32 0.31
CA ASP A 243 3.11 21.07 -0.52
C ASP A 243 1.88 20.23 -0.87
N VAL A 244 2.03 18.90 -0.95
CA VAL A 244 0.92 17.94 -1.12
C VAL A 244 1.13 16.74 -0.20
N VAL A 245 0.08 16.42 0.56
CA VAL A 245 -0.03 15.16 1.31
C VAL A 245 -1.11 14.29 0.66
N GLY A 246 -0.81 13.03 0.35
CA GLY A 246 -1.82 12.14 -0.24
C GLY A 246 -1.34 10.72 -0.56
N SER A 247 -2.27 9.91 -1.06
CA SER A 247 -1.99 8.55 -1.54
C SER A 247 -1.02 8.56 -2.73
N THR A 248 -0.44 7.41 -3.05
CA THR A 248 0.42 7.19 -4.21
C THR A 248 -0.15 7.81 -5.50
N THR A 249 -1.43 7.56 -5.78
CA THR A 249 -2.15 8.16 -6.91
C THR A 249 -2.23 9.68 -6.82
N ALA A 250 -2.52 10.23 -5.64
CA ALA A 250 -2.58 11.68 -5.45
C ALA A 250 -1.21 12.34 -5.70
N LEU A 251 -0.12 11.70 -5.26
CA LEU A 251 1.23 12.20 -5.51
C LEU A 251 1.57 12.14 -7.01
N ILE A 252 1.23 11.06 -7.71
CA ILE A 252 1.42 10.95 -9.17
C ILE A 252 0.64 12.04 -9.91
N LYS A 253 -0.62 12.29 -9.53
CA LYS A 253 -1.43 13.38 -10.08
C LYS A 253 -0.80 14.75 -9.82
N ALA A 254 -0.29 14.97 -8.60
CA ALA A 254 0.36 16.21 -8.23
C ALA A 254 1.61 16.50 -9.09
N VAL A 255 2.47 15.51 -9.32
CA VAL A 255 3.64 15.65 -10.21
C VAL A 255 3.20 16.10 -11.61
N ALA A 256 2.15 15.50 -12.17
CA ALA A 256 1.66 15.83 -13.50
C ALA A 256 1.00 17.22 -13.60
N GLN A 257 0.39 17.70 -12.52
CA GLN A 257 -0.47 18.90 -12.53
C GLN A 257 0.22 20.16 -12.00
N LEU A 258 1.09 20.04 -11.00
CA LEU A 258 1.76 21.20 -10.41
C LEU A 258 2.71 21.85 -11.41
N PRO A 259 2.93 23.17 -11.33
CA PRO A 259 3.78 23.88 -12.30
C PRO A 259 5.28 23.68 -12.07
N ASN A 260 5.70 23.14 -10.93
CA ASN A 260 7.11 22.97 -10.57
C ASN A 260 7.86 22.08 -11.58
N GLU A 261 9.15 22.34 -11.77
CA GLU A 261 10.05 21.53 -12.58
C GLU A 261 10.75 20.43 -11.74
N GLU A 262 10.95 20.70 -10.44
CA GLU A 262 11.57 19.78 -9.49
C GLU A 262 10.55 19.33 -8.42
N PHE A 263 10.68 18.09 -7.97
CA PHE A 263 9.85 17.50 -6.92
C PHE A 263 10.70 16.72 -5.94
N ILE A 264 10.46 16.92 -4.65
CA ILE A 264 10.99 16.06 -3.58
C ILE A 264 9.85 15.14 -3.15
N VAL A 265 10.04 13.83 -3.27
CA VAL A 265 8.98 12.83 -3.02
C VAL A 265 9.36 11.98 -1.80
N ALA A 266 8.58 12.09 -0.73
CA ALA A 266 8.73 11.31 0.50
C ALA A 266 7.74 10.15 0.53
N THR A 267 8.06 9.11 -0.23
CA THR A 267 7.36 7.82 -0.29
C THR A 267 8.32 6.76 -0.84
N ASP A 268 7.83 5.55 -1.12
CA ASP A 268 8.63 4.50 -1.75
C ASP A 268 9.04 4.87 -3.19
N ASP A 269 10.32 4.68 -3.53
CA ASP A 269 10.93 5.06 -4.80
C ASP A 269 10.39 4.31 -6.03
N GLY A 270 9.77 3.13 -5.86
CA GLY A 270 9.16 2.39 -6.98
C GLY A 270 8.12 3.22 -7.74
N ILE A 271 7.51 4.21 -7.07
CA ILE A 271 6.56 5.15 -7.67
C ILE A 271 7.19 5.99 -8.81
N PHE A 272 8.51 6.16 -8.83
CA PHE A 272 9.20 7.04 -9.77
C PHE A 272 9.02 6.58 -11.20
N TRP A 273 8.94 5.27 -11.44
CA TRP A 273 8.69 4.73 -12.77
C TRP A 273 7.39 5.30 -13.36
N LYS A 274 6.29 5.25 -12.60
CA LYS A 274 5.00 5.80 -13.04
C LYS A 274 5.02 7.32 -13.12
N MET A 275 5.68 8.00 -12.17
CA MET A 275 5.79 9.46 -12.19
C MET A 275 6.57 9.97 -13.41
N HIS A 276 7.66 9.31 -13.79
CA HIS A 276 8.44 9.65 -15.00
C HIS A 276 7.59 9.47 -16.27
N GLN A 277 6.76 8.41 -16.34
CA GLN A 277 5.83 8.29 -17.45
C GLN A 277 4.82 9.45 -17.50
N MET A 278 4.30 9.87 -16.35
CA MET A 278 3.28 10.92 -16.27
C MET A 278 3.85 12.33 -16.49
N ALA A 279 5.11 12.55 -16.15
CA ALA A 279 5.78 13.82 -16.34
C ALA A 279 7.28 13.63 -16.71
N PRO A 280 7.58 13.29 -17.97
CA PRO A 280 8.92 12.90 -18.39
C PRO A 280 9.96 14.03 -18.34
N ASN A 281 9.51 15.28 -18.29
CA ASN A 281 10.39 16.46 -18.28
C ASN A 281 10.66 16.99 -16.86
N LYS A 282 10.10 16.36 -15.82
CA LYS A 282 10.21 16.80 -14.44
C LYS A 282 11.32 16.06 -13.73
N LYS A 283 12.05 16.76 -12.87
CA LYS A 283 13.10 16.16 -12.04
C LYS A 283 12.51 15.69 -10.73
N LEU A 284 12.64 14.39 -10.46
CA LEU A 284 12.16 13.76 -9.23
C LEU A 284 13.35 13.44 -8.32
N LEU A 285 13.24 13.84 -7.06
CA LEU A 285 14.23 13.63 -6.02
C LEU A 285 13.58 12.84 -4.89
N SER A 286 14.19 11.74 -4.49
CA SER A 286 13.74 10.98 -3.32
C SER A 286 14.05 11.78 -2.06
N ALA A 287 13.07 11.88 -1.15
CA ALA A 287 13.32 12.49 0.15
C ALA A 287 14.34 11.65 0.94
N PRO A 288 15.17 12.29 1.79
CA PRO A 288 16.21 11.57 2.52
C PRO A 288 15.62 10.75 3.69
N THR A 289 16.07 9.51 3.81
CA THR A 289 15.82 8.64 4.98
C THR A 289 16.97 8.74 5.98
N ALA A 290 16.78 8.19 7.19
CA ALA A 290 17.82 8.15 8.22
C ALA A 290 18.92 7.11 7.90
N GLY A 291 19.83 7.43 6.97
CA GLY A 291 21.04 6.67 6.71
C GLY A 291 22.26 7.19 7.48
N ALA A 292 23.08 6.28 8.02
CA ALA A 292 24.36 6.63 8.63
C ALA A 292 25.36 7.06 7.54
N GLY A 293 25.59 8.37 7.42
CA GLY A 293 26.63 8.95 6.57
C GLY A 293 26.08 10.00 5.61
N ALA A 294 26.74 11.15 5.55
CA ALA A 294 26.37 12.32 4.75
C ALA A 294 26.47 12.12 3.21
N THR A 295 26.44 10.87 2.74
CA THR A 295 26.49 10.45 1.33
C THR A 295 25.43 9.39 0.98
N CYS A 296 24.51 9.08 1.90
CA CYS A 296 23.46 8.07 1.66
C CYS A 296 22.50 8.54 0.55
N GLU A 297 22.58 7.93 -0.63
CA GLU A 297 21.47 7.91 -1.59
C GLU A 297 20.23 7.36 -0.88
N SER A 298 19.07 7.98 -1.12
CA SER A 298 17.83 7.66 -0.41
C SER A 298 17.54 6.15 -0.43
N CYS A 299 17.24 5.58 0.74
CA CYS A 299 16.91 4.16 0.91
C CYS A 299 15.40 3.95 1.08
N ALA A 300 14.56 4.84 0.56
CA ALA A 300 13.10 4.75 0.67
C ALA A 300 12.54 3.64 -0.25
N HIS A 301 12.96 2.41 0.00
CA HIS A 301 12.58 1.24 -0.77
C HIS A 301 12.04 0.18 0.18
N CYS A 302 10.84 -0.33 -0.10
CA CYS A 302 10.23 -1.37 0.70
C CYS A 302 10.84 -2.73 0.35
N PRO A 303 11.54 -3.40 1.28
CA PRO A 303 12.18 -4.68 0.99
C PRO A 303 11.16 -5.77 0.64
N TRP A 304 9.94 -5.70 1.16
CA TRP A 304 8.86 -6.63 0.79
C TRP A 304 8.30 -6.37 -0.62
N MET A 305 8.17 -5.11 -1.06
CA MET A 305 7.80 -4.83 -2.45
C MET A 305 8.87 -5.36 -3.41
N ALA A 306 10.14 -5.21 -3.04
CA ALA A 306 11.29 -5.69 -3.80
C ALA A 306 11.39 -7.23 -3.90
N MET A 307 10.63 -7.99 -3.10
CA MET A 307 10.54 -9.45 -3.24
C MET A 307 9.80 -9.87 -4.51
N ASN A 308 9.14 -8.96 -5.21
CA ASN A 308 8.53 -9.22 -6.51
C ASN A 308 9.55 -8.93 -7.62
N ALA A 309 9.86 -9.92 -8.46
CA ALA A 309 10.74 -9.78 -9.61
C ALA A 309 10.26 -10.58 -10.82
N LEU A 310 10.86 -10.38 -11.99
CA LEU A 310 10.52 -11.15 -13.19
C LEU A 310 10.79 -12.65 -13.00
N GLN A 311 11.85 -12.98 -12.27
CA GLN A 311 12.34 -14.34 -12.07
C GLN A 311 11.34 -15.21 -11.31
N ASN A 312 10.86 -14.74 -10.14
CA ASN A 312 9.87 -15.48 -9.36
C ASN A 312 8.45 -15.33 -9.91
N LEU A 313 8.13 -14.24 -10.63
CA LEU A 313 6.89 -14.14 -11.40
C LEU A 313 6.82 -15.22 -12.50
N GLU A 314 7.91 -15.45 -13.25
CA GLU A 314 7.97 -16.55 -14.20
C GLU A 314 7.77 -17.90 -13.51
N GLN A 315 8.49 -18.14 -12.41
CA GLN A 315 8.42 -19.40 -11.69
C GLN A 315 7.01 -19.72 -11.18
N VAL A 316 6.33 -18.74 -10.55
CA VAL A 316 4.97 -18.94 -10.01
C VAL A 316 3.94 -19.21 -11.11
N LEU A 317 4.15 -18.67 -12.31
CA LEU A 317 3.30 -18.93 -13.47
C LEU A 317 3.53 -20.31 -14.09
N ILE A 318 4.71 -20.90 -13.89
CA ILE A 318 5.05 -22.25 -14.36
C ILE A 318 4.42 -23.31 -13.43
N ASP A 319 4.61 -23.17 -12.12
CA ASP A 319 4.25 -24.22 -11.15
C ASP A 319 2.95 -23.96 -10.37
N GLY A 320 2.40 -22.75 -10.43
CA GLY A 320 1.20 -22.36 -9.69
C GLY A 320 1.39 -22.29 -8.17
N SER A 321 2.64 -22.22 -7.70
CA SER A 321 2.99 -22.03 -6.29
C SER A 321 2.46 -20.70 -5.75
N ASN A 322 2.64 -20.42 -4.46
CA ASN A 322 2.27 -19.14 -3.85
C ASN A 322 0.82 -18.68 -4.09
N THR A 323 -0.10 -19.65 -4.16
CA THR A 323 -1.54 -19.38 -4.23
C THR A 323 -2.05 -18.88 -2.89
N ILE A 324 -2.77 -17.75 -2.89
CA ILE A 324 -3.45 -17.23 -1.71
C ILE A 324 -4.69 -18.07 -1.42
N SER A 325 -4.77 -18.57 -0.19
CA SER A 325 -5.95 -19.26 0.37
C SER A 325 -6.39 -18.53 1.63
N ILE A 326 -7.71 -18.37 1.78
CA ILE A 326 -8.33 -17.71 2.94
C ILE A 326 -9.46 -18.61 3.41
N ASP A 327 -9.53 -18.80 4.72
CA ASP A 327 -10.64 -19.50 5.36
C ASP A 327 -11.99 -18.86 4.96
N PRO A 328 -13.00 -19.65 4.53
CA PRO A 328 -14.27 -19.12 4.06
C PRO A 328 -14.98 -18.22 5.07
N ASP A 329 -14.91 -18.52 6.37
CA ASP A 329 -15.58 -17.72 7.40
C ASP A 329 -14.86 -16.38 7.60
N VAL A 330 -13.53 -16.38 7.57
CA VAL A 330 -12.73 -15.15 7.57
C VAL A 330 -13.07 -14.31 6.34
N ARG A 331 -13.12 -14.91 5.15
CA ARG A 331 -13.45 -14.22 3.90
C ARG A 331 -14.84 -13.60 3.95
N ASN A 332 -15.84 -14.34 4.41
CA ASN A 332 -17.23 -13.89 4.45
C ASN A 332 -17.45 -12.71 5.40
N ARG A 333 -16.64 -12.60 6.46
CA ARG A 333 -16.63 -11.41 7.32
C ARG A 333 -15.83 -10.26 6.70
N ALA A 334 -14.62 -10.54 6.20
CA ALA A 334 -13.73 -9.53 5.65
C ALA A 334 -14.29 -8.82 4.41
N VAL A 335 -15.09 -9.52 3.59
CA VAL A 335 -15.71 -8.89 2.41
C VAL A 335 -16.65 -7.74 2.78
N MET A 336 -17.25 -7.76 3.97
CA MET A 336 -18.20 -6.73 4.39
C MET A 336 -17.53 -5.35 4.50
N SER A 337 -16.37 -5.27 5.16
CA SER A 337 -15.65 -4.00 5.37
C SER A 337 -15.05 -3.47 4.07
N ILE A 338 -14.61 -4.36 3.18
CA ILE A 338 -14.11 -4.00 1.85
C ILE A 338 -15.25 -3.50 0.95
N GLN A 339 -16.39 -4.20 0.93
CA GLN A 339 -17.52 -3.85 0.08
C GLN A 339 -18.10 -2.49 0.47
N ARG A 340 -18.26 -2.21 1.77
CA ARG A 340 -18.68 -0.87 2.25
C ARG A 340 -17.78 0.24 1.73
N MET A 341 -16.46 0.02 1.74
CA MET A 341 -15.49 0.98 1.17
C MET A 341 -15.71 1.19 -0.32
N LEU A 342 -15.88 0.11 -1.09
CA LEU A 342 -16.06 0.16 -2.54
C LEU A 342 -17.39 0.81 -2.94
N ASP A 343 -18.46 0.53 -2.21
CA ASP A 343 -19.79 1.12 -2.38
C ASP A 343 -19.74 2.61 -2.09
N PHE A 344 -19.20 3.01 -0.94
CA PHE A 344 -19.02 4.43 -0.58
C PHE A 344 -18.19 5.16 -1.64
N ALA A 345 -17.10 4.55 -2.11
CA ALA A 345 -16.26 5.11 -3.15
C ALA A 345 -17.03 5.30 -4.47
N ALA A 346 -17.89 4.34 -4.84
CA ALA A 346 -18.71 4.43 -6.05
C ALA A 346 -19.77 5.53 -5.93
N GLU A 347 -20.49 5.59 -4.81
CA GLU A 347 -21.53 6.59 -4.52
C GLU A 347 -21.00 8.03 -4.54
N HIS A 348 -19.75 8.23 -4.12
CA HIS A 348 -19.13 9.56 -4.01
C HIS A 348 -18.16 9.87 -5.16
N GLY A 349 -18.08 9.01 -6.20
CA GLY A 349 -17.20 9.23 -7.36
C GLY A 349 -15.71 9.23 -7.00
N ILE A 350 -15.30 8.53 -5.94
CA ILE A 350 -13.91 8.43 -5.50
C ILE A 350 -13.22 7.28 -6.25
N SER A 351 -12.18 7.65 -7.01
CA SER A 351 -11.37 6.70 -7.77
C SER A 351 -9.89 7.01 -7.62
N GLY A 352 -9.09 5.96 -7.46
CA GLY A 352 -7.63 5.99 -7.57
C GLY A 352 -7.14 5.92 -9.02
N ALA A 353 -8.03 5.93 -10.02
CA ALA A 353 -7.62 5.85 -11.41
C ALA A 353 -6.83 7.09 -11.82
N LEU A 354 -5.72 6.86 -12.53
CA LEU A 354 -5.00 7.89 -13.26
C LEU A 354 -5.75 8.23 -14.56
N PRO A 355 -5.67 9.50 -15.03
CA PRO A 355 -6.20 9.85 -16.34
C PRO A 355 -5.53 9.00 -17.42
N LYS A 356 -6.33 8.47 -18.36
CA LYS A 356 -5.80 7.78 -19.55
C LYS A 356 -5.07 8.82 -20.42
N LYS A 357 -3.86 8.48 -20.85
CA LYS A 357 -3.09 9.29 -21.81
C LYS A 357 -3.79 9.39 -23.15
#